data_AF-A0A0D5LYY9-F1
#
_entry.id   AF-A0A0D5LYY9-F1
#
_cell.length_a   1.000
_cell.length_b   1.000
_cell.length_c   1.000
_cell.angle_alpha   90.00
_cell.angle_beta   90.00
_cell.angle_gamma   90.00
#
_symmetry.space_group_name_H-M   'P 1'
#
loop_
_entity.id
_entity.type
_entity.pdbx_description
1 polymer ?
#
loop_
_entity_poly.entity_id
_entity_poly.type
_entity_poly.pdbx_seq_one_letter_code
_entity_poly.pdbx_strand_id
1 'polypeptide(L)' 'MATASFDKTFVVNDKQSIDRIHRDLATPRHIKVQKRDYKAENKRGIQLLKQRLSNSEAC' A
#
# COMPACT_ATOMS: atom_id res chain seq x y z
N MET A 1 -15.10 -22.56 -10.48
CA MET A 1 -15.24 -21.78 -11.72
C MET A 1 -14.55 -20.44 -11.48
N ALA A 2 -13.43 -20.03 -12.06
CA ALA A 2 -12.65 -20.55 -13.19
C ALA A 2 -11.17 -20.78 -12.78
N THR A 3 -10.74 -22.03 -12.83
CA THR A 3 -9.33 -22.45 -12.84
C THR A 3 -9.00 -23.00 -14.23
N ALA A 4 -9.38 -22.25 -15.27
CA ALA A 4 -8.89 -22.49 -16.61
C ALA A 4 -7.74 -21.51 -16.80
N SER A 5 -6.51 -22.05 -16.85
CA SER A 5 -5.34 -21.30 -17.30
C SER A 5 -5.64 -20.81 -18.72
N PHE A 6 -6.09 -19.57 -18.84
CA PHE A 6 -6.14 -18.91 -20.13
C PHE A 6 -4.71 -18.49 -20.43
N ASP A 7 -4.07 -19.18 -21.37
CA ASP A 7 -2.82 -18.73 -21.97
C ASP A 7 -3.15 -17.50 -22.83
N LYS A 8 -3.32 -16.35 -22.16
CA LYS A 8 -3.63 -15.07 -22.80
C LYS A 8 -2.31 -14.50 -23.29
N THR A 9 -2.07 -14.64 -24.59
CA THR A 9 -1.02 -13.91 -25.28
C THR A 9 -1.47 -12.45 -25.41
N PHE A 10 -1.01 -11.60 -24.49
CA PHE A 10 -1.21 -10.16 -24.60
C PHE A 10 -0.25 -9.62 -25.66
N VAL A 11 -0.75 -9.43 -26.88
CA VAL A 11 0.01 -8.79 -27.95
C VAL A 11 0.01 -7.28 -27.71
N VAL A 12 1.17 -6.74 -27.36
CA VAL A 12 1.34 -5.30 -27.19
C VAL A 12 1.75 -4.71 -28.55
N ASN A 13 0.83 -3.99 -29.18
CA ASN A 13 1.05 -3.39 -30.50
C ASN A 13 1.93 -2.13 -30.44
N ASP A 14 2.00 -1.48 -29.28
CA ASP A 14 2.78 -0.25 -29.12
C ASP A 14 4.19 -0.54 -28.59
N LYS A 15 5.16 -0.49 -29.51
CA LYS A 15 6.58 -0.64 -29.21
C LYS A 15 7.09 0.41 -28.22
N GLN A 16 6.57 1.64 -28.29
CA GLN A 16 7.01 2.71 -27.38
C GLN A 16 6.62 2.43 -25.93
N SER A 17 5.45 1.82 -25.72
CA SER A 17 5.00 1.41 -24.39
C SER A 17 5.88 0.30 -23.79
N ILE A 18 6.30 -0.67 -24.60
CA ILE A 18 7.23 -1.73 -24.16
C ILE A 18 8.59 -1.14 -23.77
N ASP A 19 9.14 -0.24 -24.58
CA ASP A 19 10.42 0.42 -24.28
C ASP A 19 10.35 1.24 -22.99
N ARG A 20 9.22 1.89 -22.71
CA ARG A 20 9.00 2.60 -21.44
C ARG A 20 8.97 1.65 -20.26
N ILE A 21 8.25 0.53 -20.36
CA ILE A 21 8.21 -0.50 -19.32
C ILE A 21 9.61 -1.05 -19.05
N HIS A 22 10.41 -1.35 -20.08
CA HIS A 22 11.78 -1.81 -19.90
C HIS A 22 12.65 -0.80 -19.16
N ARG A 23 12.53 0.49 -19.48
CA ARG A 23 13.26 1.56 -18.76
C ARG A 23 12.80 1.69 -17.31
N ASP A 24 11.50 1.64 -17.05
CA ASP A 24 10.94 1.72 -15.70
C ASP A 24 11.34 0.50 -14.85
N LEU A 25 11.46 -0.69 -15.46
CA LEU A 25 11.96 -1.90 -14.80
C LEU A 25 13.47 -1.83 -14.52
N ALA A 26 14.26 -1.28 -15.44
CA ALA A 26 15.70 -1.08 -15.24
C ALA A 26 16.00 0.01 -14.20
N THR A 27 15.10 0.99 -14.04
CA THR A 27 15.24 2.10 -13.09
C THR A 27 14.00 2.21 -12.19
N PRO A 28 13.80 1.23 -11.29
CA PRO A 28 12.60 1.19 -10.47
C PRO A 28 12.51 2.43 -9.60
N ARG A 29 11.31 3.00 -9.53
CA ARG A 29 11.03 4.14 -8.64
C ARG A 29 11.06 3.65 -7.19
N HIS A 30 12.10 4.04 -6.47
CA HIS A 30 12.24 3.70 -5.06
C HIS A 30 11.42 4.66 -4.20
N ILE A 31 10.25 4.21 -3.76
CA ILE A 31 9.43 4.98 -2.83
C ILE A 31 9.85 4.61 -1.41
N LYS A 32 10.26 5.62 -0.63
CA LYS A 32 10.53 5.44 0.80
C LYS A 32 9.19 5.33 1.54
N VAL A 33 8.83 4.11 1.92
CA VAL A 33 7.72 3.88 2.86
C VAL A 33 8.25 4.16 4.27
N GLN A 34 7.68 5.18 4.93
CA GLN A 34 8.00 5.41 6.34
C GLN A 34 7.52 4.22 7.16
N LYS A 35 8.43 3.57 7.89
CA LYS A 35 8.06 2.53 8.84
C LYS A 35 7.36 3.20 10.03
N ARG A 36 6.10 2.82 10.26
CA ARG A 36 5.36 3.25 11.45
C ARG A 36 5.94 2.55 12.69
N ASP A 37 6.18 3.31 13.74
CA ASP A 37 6.48 2.76 15.06
C ASP A 37 5.16 2.40 15.75
N TYR A 38 4.72 1.16 15.56
CA TYR A 38 3.50 0.64 16.15
C TYR A 38 3.50 0.74 17.69
N LYS A 39 4.66 0.66 18.34
CA LYS A 39 4.74 0.72 19.81
C LYS A 39 4.44 2.14 20.30
N ALA A 40 5.01 3.15 19.64
CA ALA A 40 4.72 4.56 19.94
C ALA A 40 3.27 4.94 19.58
N GLU A 41 2.79 4.50 18.42
CA GLU A 41 1.45 4.79 17.92
C GLU A 41 0.36 4.17 18.82
N ASN A 42 0.55 2.91 19.25
CA ASN A 42 -0.38 2.23 20.16
C ASN A 42 -0.47 2.92 21.52
N LYS A 43 0.66 3.35 22.11
CA LYS A 43 0.67 4.10 23.38
C LYS A 43 -0.13 5.39 23.26
N ARG A 44 0.07 6.13 22.17
CA ARG A 44 -0.66 7.37 21.88
C ARG A 44 -2.16 7.10 21.68
N GLY A 45 -2.51 6.04 20.96
CA GLY A 45 -3.90 5.61 20.75
C GLY A 45 -4.62 5.29 22.05
N ILE A 46 -3.98 4.49 22.93
CA ILE A 46 -4.54 4.15 24.25
C ILE A 46 -4.74 5.39 25.12
N GLN A 47 -3.79 6.33 25.11
CA GLN A 47 -3.90 7.59 25.86
C GLN A 47 -5.08 8.44 25.38
N LEU A 48 -5.25 8.57 24.06
CA LEU A 48 -6.36 9.30 23.46
C LEU A 48 -7.71 8.63 23.77
N LEU A 49 -7.77 7.30 23.70
CA LEU A 49 -8.95 6.52 24.08
C LEU A 49 -9.35 6.78 25.53
N LYS A 50 -8.39 6.72 26.47
CA LYS A 50 -8.64 7.05 27.88
C LYS A 50 -9.22 8.45 28.05
N GLN A 51 -8.62 9.46 27.42
CA GLN A 51 -9.12 10.83 27.48
C GLN A 51 -10.56 10.96 26.97
N ARG A 52 -10.89 10.29 25.85
CA ARG A 52 -12.24 10.32 25.28
C ARG A 52 -13.27 9.62 26.16
N LEU A 53 -12.93 8.47 26.72
CA LEU A 53 -13.83 7.68 27.56
C LEU A 53 -14.04 8.33 28.94
N SER A 54 -12.99 8.89 29.55
CA SER A 54 -13.14 9.65 30.80
C SER A 54 -14.04 10.89 30.64
N ASN A 55 -14.05 11.51 29.46
CA ASN A 55 -14.98 12.59 29.14
C ASN A 55 -16.41 12.10 28.82
N SER A 56 -16.59 10.79 28.56
CA SER A 56 -17.90 10.17 28.30
C SER A 56 -18.59 9.70 29.58
N GLU A 57 -17.84 9.40 30.65
CA GLU A 57 -18.38 9.08 31.98
C GLU A 57 -18.78 10.32 32.78
N ALA A 58 -18.35 11.51 32.35
CA ALA A 58 -18.66 12.80 32.99
C ALA A 58 -19.94 13.48 32.45
N CYS A 59 -20.88 12.72 31.87
CA CYS A 59 -22.21 13.18 31.47
C CYS A 59 -23.30 12.52 32.31
#